data_AF-A0A328NL22-F1
#
_entry.id   AF-A0A328NL22-F1
#
_cell.length_a   1.000
_cell.length_b   1.000
_cell.length_c   1.000
_cell.angle_alpha   90.00
_cell.angle_beta   90.00
_cell.angle_gamma   90.00
#
_symmetry.space_group_name_H-M   'P 1'
#
loop_
_entity.id
_entity.type
_entity.pdbx_description
1 polymer ?
#
loop_
_entity_poly.entity_id
_entity_poly.type
_entity_poly.pdbx_seq_one_letter_code
_entity_poly.pdbx_strand_id
1 'polypeptide(L)'
;MYENPGLAGLGTHDELRRHRLESGDLAPEIIGGINLDEGTADSGIPLGFVVRPGRPWRRALWSQHLTEGQASDRSYPPCHRWFPHRSWPVAVQPPPEGSLDEESLDALLDTLSRWSVDGPGTDCVAFYASLPAGDFDDPHVWRGPLSAVPELIEDRGGPYPFSPTNLWPTDRSWFIWTDYDLLGTKVSGPRQLVEAVKIHPALETVDWSAQPH
;
A
#
# COMPACT_ATOMS: atom_id res chain seq x y z
N MET A 1 2.67 -3.10 6.89
CA MET A 1 1.60 -3.75 7.68
C MET A 1 2.01 -3.80 9.15
N TYR A 2 1.03 -3.89 10.05
CA TYR A 2 1.26 -3.83 11.49
C TYR A 2 0.38 -4.82 12.24
N GLU A 3 0.83 -5.27 13.40
CA GLU A 3 0.03 -6.11 14.30
C GLU A 3 0.03 -5.53 15.71
N ASN A 4 -1.09 -5.72 16.42
CA ASN A 4 -1.28 -5.38 17.82
C ASN A 4 -1.72 -6.62 18.59
N PRO A 5 -0.79 -7.30 19.29
CA PRO A 5 -1.10 -8.51 20.05
C PRO A 5 -2.15 -8.32 21.14
N GLY A 6 -2.34 -7.10 21.65
CA GLY A 6 -3.35 -6.79 22.65
C GLY A 6 -4.79 -6.89 22.15
N LEU A 7 -4.98 -6.92 20.82
CA LEU A 7 -6.28 -7.10 20.17
C LEU A 7 -6.49 -8.52 19.63
N ALA A 8 -5.55 -9.44 19.89
CA ALA A 8 -5.65 -10.81 19.42
C ALA A 8 -6.91 -11.49 19.98
N GLY A 9 -7.64 -12.20 19.11
CA GLY A 9 -8.86 -12.94 19.49
C GLY A 9 -10.13 -12.09 19.53
N LEU A 10 -10.07 -10.79 19.19
CA LEU A 10 -11.25 -9.91 19.13
C LEU A 10 -12.05 -10.02 17.81
N GLY A 11 -11.77 -11.05 16.99
CA GLY A 11 -12.44 -11.28 15.71
C GLY A 11 -11.84 -10.49 14.54
N THR A 12 -12.65 -10.29 13.52
CA THR A 12 -12.31 -9.62 12.25
C THR A 12 -12.93 -8.23 12.14
N HIS A 13 -12.41 -7.40 11.25
CA HIS A 13 -12.97 -6.06 11.00
C HIS A 13 -14.45 -6.12 10.61
N ASP A 14 -14.83 -7.12 9.80
CA ASP A 14 -16.21 -7.33 9.38
C ASP A 14 -17.14 -7.73 10.53
N GLU A 15 -16.69 -8.62 11.42
CA GLU A 15 -17.46 -8.96 12.63
C GLU A 15 -17.63 -7.76 13.56
N LEU A 16 -16.56 -6.98 13.76
CA LEU A 16 -16.62 -5.75 14.56
C LEU A 16 -17.57 -4.72 13.94
N ARG A 17 -17.51 -4.52 12.62
CA ARG A 17 -18.38 -3.59 11.91
C ARG A 17 -19.85 -4.01 12.03
N ARG A 18 -20.16 -5.29 11.76
CA ARG A 18 -21.52 -5.83 11.89
C ARG A 18 -22.06 -5.68 13.31
N HIS A 19 -21.26 -6.00 14.33
CA HIS A 19 -21.66 -5.79 15.72
C HIS A 19 -22.00 -4.31 16.02
N ARG A 20 -21.20 -3.36 15.51
CA ARG A 20 -21.46 -1.92 15.71
C ARG A 20 -22.70 -1.42 14.97
N LEU A 21 -23.03 -1.98 13.82
CA LEU A 21 -24.28 -1.70 13.12
C LEU A 21 -25.49 -2.24 13.90
N GLU A 22 -25.39 -3.47 14.40
CA GLU A 22 -26.45 -4.13 15.19
C GLU A 22 -26.69 -3.44 16.54
N SER A 23 -25.63 -2.94 17.20
CA SER A 23 -25.76 -2.18 18.45
C SER A 23 -26.23 -0.73 18.25
N GLY A 24 -26.21 -0.22 17.02
CA GLY A 24 -26.50 1.18 16.69
C GLY A 24 -25.36 2.15 16.96
N ASP A 25 -24.15 1.64 17.26
CA ASP A 25 -22.93 2.45 17.45
C ASP A 25 -22.33 2.97 16.13
N LEU A 26 -22.81 2.45 15.00
CA LEU A 26 -22.43 2.85 13.65
C LEU A 26 -23.69 2.93 12.77
N ALA A 27 -23.77 3.95 11.93
CA ALA A 27 -24.81 4.04 10.92
C ALA A 27 -24.41 3.25 9.65
N PRO A 28 -25.36 2.63 8.94
CA PRO A 28 -25.08 1.98 7.67
C PRO A 28 -24.52 2.94 6.62
N GLU A 29 -23.60 2.43 5.80
CA GLU A 29 -22.98 3.15 4.71
C GLU A 29 -23.79 3.02 3.43
N ILE A 30 -24.41 4.12 3.03
CA ILE A 30 -25.32 4.18 1.88
C ILE A 30 -24.71 5.05 0.79
N ILE A 31 -24.38 4.46 -0.36
CA ILE A 31 -23.86 5.17 -1.54
C ILE A 31 -24.81 4.96 -2.71
N GLY A 32 -25.29 6.06 -3.32
CA GLY A 32 -26.22 5.97 -4.45
C GLY A 32 -27.54 5.25 -4.12
N GLY A 33 -27.95 5.24 -2.84
CA GLY A 33 -29.14 4.52 -2.37
C GLY A 33 -28.94 3.01 -2.13
N ILE A 34 -27.71 2.50 -2.27
CA ILE A 34 -27.34 1.12 -2.00
C ILE A 34 -26.71 1.06 -0.60
N ASN A 35 -27.26 0.21 0.27
CA ASN A 35 -26.63 -0.13 1.54
C ASN A 35 -25.48 -1.09 1.29
N LEU A 36 -24.24 -0.61 1.44
CA LEU A 36 -23.06 -1.43 1.19
C LEU A 36 -22.91 -2.54 2.23
N ASP A 37 -23.33 -2.31 3.48
CA ASP A 37 -23.19 -3.26 4.58
C ASP A 37 -24.04 -4.54 4.41
N GLU A 38 -25.03 -4.53 3.52
CA GLU A 38 -25.84 -5.71 3.19
C GLU A 38 -25.20 -6.61 2.11
N GLY A 39 -24.31 -6.04 1.28
CA GLY A 39 -23.76 -6.70 0.10
C GLY A 39 -22.25 -6.90 0.11
N THR A 40 -21.53 -6.22 1.00
CA THR A 40 -20.06 -6.27 1.10
C THR A 40 -19.60 -6.79 2.46
N ALA A 41 -18.29 -7.01 2.59
CA ALA A 41 -17.66 -7.31 3.87
C ALA A 41 -16.54 -6.30 4.09
N ASP A 42 -16.36 -5.85 5.33
CA ASP A 42 -15.23 -4.99 5.68
C ASP A 42 -13.94 -5.82 5.66
N SER A 43 -13.09 -5.59 4.66
CA SER A 43 -11.84 -6.31 4.54
C SER A 43 -10.86 -5.94 5.66
N GLY A 44 -10.97 -4.75 6.24
CA GLY A 44 -9.97 -4.14 7.11
C GLY A 44 -8.73 -3.64 6.37
N ILE A 45 -8.71 -3.71 5.04
CA ILE A 45 -7.63 -3.21 4.19
C ILE A 45 -7.73 -1.68 4.12
N PRO A 46 -6.76 -0.91 4.65
CA PRO A 46 -6.82 0.53 4.52
C PRO A 46 -6.55 0.92 3.08
N LEU A 47 -7.23 1.96 2.63
CA LEU A 47 -7.03 2.53 1.32
C LEU A 47 -6.12 3.76 1.43
N GLY A 48 -5.11 3.84 0.57
CA GLY A 48 -4.22 5.01 0.52
C GLY A 48 -3.03 4.96 1.46
N PHE A 49 -2.34 6.09 1.60
CA PHE A 49 -1.15 6.21 2.42
C PHE A 49 -1.50 5.99 3.89
N VAL A 50 -0.64 5.26 4.60
CA VAL A 50 -0.86 4.94 6.00
C VAL A 50 0.38 5.26 6.82
N VAL A 51 0.20 6.17 7.78
CA VAL A 51 1.20 6.53 8.79
C VAL A 51 1.40 5.38 9.77
N ARG A 52 2.62 5.23 10.31
CA ARG A 52 2.91 4.23 11.34
C ARG A 52 1.97 4.45 12.55
N PRO A 53 1.19 3.44 12.97
CA PRO A 53 0.18 3.59 14.04
C PRO A 53 0.74 3.73 15.47
N GLY A 54 2.06 3.72 15.66
CA GLY A 54 2.71 3.84 16.97
C GLY A 54 2.49 2.64 17.90
N ARG A 55 3.00 2.71 19.14
CA ARG A 55 2.79 1.62 20.12
C ARG A 55 1.32 1.55 20.53
N PRO A 56 0.76 0.35 20.78
CA PRO A 56 1.42 -0.96 20.89
C PRO A 56 1.56 -1.73 19.57
N TRP A 57 1.24 -1.13 18.43
CA TRP A 57 1.43 -1.77 17.13
C TRP A 57 2.91 -1.99 16.83
N ARG A 58 3.21 -3.11 16.20
CA ARG A 58 4.56 -3.47 15.73
C ARG A 58 4.52 -3.88 14.27
N ARG A 59 5.62 -3.66 13.56
CA ARG A 59 5.77 -4.07 12.17
C ARG A 59 5.54 -5.58 12.06
N ALA A 60 4.69 -5.98 11.13
CA ALA A 60 4.49 -7.37 10.73
C ALA A 60 4.96 -7.56 9.29
N LEU A 61 5.28 -8.79 8.94
CA LEU A 61 5.72 -9.21 7.62
C LEU A 61 4.60 -10.00 6.93
N TRP A 62 4.44 -9.81 5.63
CA TRP A 62 3.56 -10.58 4.76
C TRP A 62 3.79 -12.08 4.92
N SER A 63 5.05 -12.51 4.97
CA SER A 63 5.44 -13.91 5.22
C SER A 63 4.85 -14.51 6.50
N GLN A 64 4.50 -13.70 7.51
CA GLN A 64 3.84 -14.16 8.73
C GLN A 64 2.33 -14.44 8.51
N HIS A 65 1.75 -13.90 7.44
CA HIS A 65 0.32 -14.01 7.09
C HIS A 65 0.05 -14.77 5.79
N LEU A 66 1.08 -14.97 4.96
CA LEU A 66 1.10 -15.87 3.81
C LEU A 66 1.38 -17.28 4.32
N THR A 67 0.38 -17.96 4.87
CA THR A 67 0.55 -19.32 5.40
C THR A 67 0.86 -20.31 4.27
N GLU A 68 1.89 -21.14 4.44
CA GLU A 68 2.18 -22.23 3.52
C GLU A 68 0.96 -23.17 3.38
N GLY A 69 0.51 -23.41 2.15
CA GLY A 69 -0.62 -24.30 1.85
C GLY A 69 -1.99 -23.64 1.67
N GLN A 70 -2.12 -22.32 1.88
CA GLN A 70 -3.29 -21.57 1.45
C GLN A 70 -3.12 -21.09 0.00
N ALA A 71 -4.17 -21.23 -0.81
CA ALA A 71 -4.14 -20.85 -2.22
C ALA A 71 -4.00 -19.33 -2.36
N SER A 72 -2.77 -18.89 -2.65
CA SER A 72 -2.45 -17.53 -3.05
C SER A 72 -2.56 -17.49 -4.58
N ASP A 73 -3.51 -16.73 -5.13
CA ASP A 73 -3.64 -16.58 -6.58
C ASP A 73 -2.56 -15.63 -7.10
N ARG A 74 -1.38 -16.21 -7.38
CA ARG A 74 -0.21 -15.48 -7.89
C ARG A 74 -0.27 -15.20 -9.39
N SER A 75 -1.38 -15.50 -10.07
CA SER A 75 -1.57 -15.09 -11.47
C SER A 75 -1.70 -13.57 -11.60
N TYR A 76 -2.11 -12.89 -10.52
CA TYR A 76 -2.17 -11.43 -10.42
C TYR A 76 -0.97 -10.88 -9.64
N PRO A 77 -0.57 -9.61 -9.90
CA PRO A 77 0.34 -8.89 -9.04
C PRO A 77 -0.14 -8.88 -7.57
N PRO A 78 0.74 -8.64 -6.59
CA PRO A 78 0.38 -8.61 -5.16
C PRO A 78 -0.84 -7.75 -4.84
N CYS A 79 -1.96 -8.40 -4.49
CA CYS A 79 -3.25 -7.79 -4.17
C CYS A 79 -3.97 -8.59 -3.08
N HIS A 80 -5.21 -8.22 -2.71
CA HIS A 80 -6.00 -8.91 -1.68
C HIS A 80 -6.08 -10.44 -1.90
N ARG A 81 -6.04 -10.91 -3.16
CA ARG A 81 -6.11 -12.34 -3.53
C ARG A 81 -4.90 -13.16 -3.09
N TRP A 82 -3.81 -12.51 -2.68
CA TRP A 82 -2.63 -13.20 -2.18
C TRP A 82 -2.82 -13.72 -0.76
N PHE A 83 -3.73 -13.11 -0.01
CA PHE A 83 -3.97 -13.40 1.40
C PHE A 83 -5.22 -14.26 1.58
N PRO A 84 -5.26 -15.11 2.61
CA PRO A 84 -6.39 -15.99 2.88
C PRO A 84 -7.60 -15.26 3.50
N HIS A 85 -7.44 -13.97 3.82
CA HIS A 85 -8.39 -13.21 4.61
C HIS A 85 -9.39 -12.52 3.69
N ARG A 86 -10.67 -12.89 3.81
CA ARG A 86 -11.77 -12.06 3.30
C ARG A 86 -11.94 -10.80 4.14
N SER A 87 -11.79 -10.95 5.46
CA SER A 87 -11.70 -9.86 6.43
C SER A 87 -10.52 -10.16 7.35
N TRP A 88 -9.67 -9.16 7.54
CA TRP A 88 -8.48 -9.30 8.38
C TRP A 88 -8.87 -9.31 9.87
N PRO A 89 -8.10 -10.00 10.73
CA PRO A 89 -8.26 -9.86 12.18
C PRO A 89 -8.10 -8.40 12.60
N VAL A 90 -8.89 -7.93 13.56
CA VAL A 90 -8.77 -6.53 14.07
C VAL A 90 -7.41 -6.25 14.72
N ALA A 91 -6.70 -7.31 15.11
CA ALA A 91 -5.33 -7.25 15.61
C ALA A 91 -4.29 -6.96 14.51
N VAL A 92 -4.69 -6.94 13.25
CA VAL A 92 -3.80 -6.71 12.11
C VAL A 92 -4.30 -5.49 11.34
N GLN A 93 -3.37 -4.59 11.08
CA GLN A 93 -3.51 -3.55 10.08
C GLN A 93 -2.80 -4.06 8.82
N PRO A 94 -3.55 -4.56 7.83
CA PRO A 94 -2.98 -5.10 6.60
C PRO A 94 -2.21 -4.04 5.80
N PRO A 95 -1.43 -4.45 4.78
CA PRO A 95 -0.82 -3.48 3.86
C PRO A 95 -1.90 -2.59 3.22
N PRO A 96 -1.63 -1.30 2.98
CA PRO A 96 -2.58 -0.44 2.30
C PRO A 96 -2.74 -0.79 0.82
N GLU A 97 -3.96 -0.64 0.33
CA GLU A 97 -4.30 -0.68 -1.11
C GLU A 97 -3.89 0.63 -1.79
N GLY A 98 -3.28 0.51 -2.97
CA GLY A 98 -2.96 1.67 -3.81
C GLY A 98 -1.76 2.49 -3.39
N SER A 99 -1.11 2.17 -2.27
CA SER A 99 -0.05 3.01 -1.71
C SER A 99 1.02 2.21 -0.96
N LEU A 100 2.21 2.77 -0.84
CA LEU A 100 3.15 2.39 0.22
C LEU A 100 2.70 2.98 1.56
N ASP A 101 2.93 2.26 2.66
CA ASP A 101 2.89 2.84 4.01
C ASP A 101 4.13 3.71 4.28
N GLU A 102 4.05 4.57 5.29
CA GLU A 102 5.09 5.55 5.65
C GLU A 102 6.51 4.95 5.70
N GLU A 103 6.70 3.90 6.50
CA GLU A 103 8.03 3.31 6.68
C GLU A 103 8.58 2.72 5.38
N SER A 104 7.69 2.11 4.58
CA SER A 104 8.05 1.50 3.31
C SER A 104 8.38 2.55 2.25
N LEU A 105 7.62 3.65 2.20
CA LEU A 105 7.89 4.76 1.29
C LEU A 105 9.23 5.41 1.63
N ASP A 106 9.47 5.73 2.89
CA ASP A 106 10.71 6.39 3.32
C ASP A 106 11.95 5.51 3.06
N ALA A 107 11.86 4.23 3.38
CA ALA A 107 12.92 3.26 3.10
C ALA A 107 13.21 3.11 1.60
N LEU A 108 12.16 3.08 0.77
CA LEU A 108 12.32 2.98 -0.67
C LEU A 108 12.95 4.25 -1.25
N LEU A 109 12.47 5.43 -0.86
CA LEU A 109 13.01 6.72 -1.34
C LEU A 109 14.48 6.92 -0.92
N ASP A 110 14.87 6.55 0.31
CA ASP A 110 16.28 6.57 0.74
C ASP A 110 17.13 5.61 -0.11
N THR A 111 16.62 4.41 -0.40
CA THR A 111 17.31 3.44 -1.27
C THR A 111 17.48 3.98 -2.69
N LEU A 112 16.43 4.51 -3.30
CA LEU A 112 16.48 5.11 -4.64
C LEU A 112 17.43 6.30 -4.69
N SER A 113 17.43 7.15 -3.67
CA SER A 113 18.32 8.29 -3.55
C SER A 113 19.78 7.82 -3.63
N ARG A 114 20.19 6.82 -2.86
CA ARG A 114 21.57 6.29 -2.89
C ARG A 114 21.99 5.69 -4.23
N TRP A 115 21.05 5.24 -5.03
CA TRP A 115 21.29 4.60 -6.33
C TRP A 115 21.19 5.55 -7.53
N SER A 116 20.58 6.71 -7.34
CA SER A 116 20.41 7.69 -8.39
C SER A 116 21.63 8.61 -8.47
N VAL A 117 22.01 9.01 -9.69
CA VAL A 117 23.23 9.79 -9.95
C VAL A 117 23.28 11.07 -9.14
N ASP A 118 22.15 11.78 -9.05
CA ASP A 118 22.03 13.06 -8.35
C ASP A 118 21.47 12.92 -6.93
N GLY A 119 21.43 11.69 -6.40
CA GLY A 119 21.02 11.43 -5.04
C GLY A 119 19.59 11.92 -4.76
N PRO A 120 19.36 12.67 -3.66
CA PRO A 120 18.06 13.26 -3.35
C PRO A 120 17.61 14.33 -4.36
N GLY A 121 18.54 14.90 -5.13
CA GLY A 121 18.26 15.91 -6.15
C GLY A 121 17.84 15.33 -7.50
N THR A 122 17.78 14.00 -7.64
CA THR A 122 17.40 13.31 -8.88
C THR A 122 16.05 13.82 -9.38
N ASP A 123 16.02 14.37 -10.59
CA ASP A 123 14.80 14.89 -11.20
C ASP A 123 13.89 13.74 -11.61
N CYS A 124 12.73 13.68 -10.95
CA CYS A 124 11.75 12.61 -11.05
C CYS A 124 10.41 13.13 -11.58
N VAL A 125 9.64 12.21 -12.15
CA VAL A 125 8.24 12.41 -12.51
C VAL A 125 7.40 11.46 -11.65
N ALA A 126 6.40 12.01 -10.98
CA ALA A 126 5.39 11.26 -10.24
C ALA A 126 4.06 11.35 -10.99
N PHE A 127 3.40 10.22 -11.19
CA PHE A 127 2.07 10.13 -11.78
C PHE A 127 1.10 9.54 -10.77
N TYR A 128 -0.09 10.11 -10.72
CA TYR A 128 -1.22 9.61 -9.94
C TYR A 128 -2.34 9.22 -10.90
N ALA A 129 -2.77 7.97 -10.82
CA ALA A 129 -3.97 7.51 -11.52
C ALA A 129 -5.23 8.19 -10.94
N SER A 130 -6.33 8.16 -11.70
CA SER A 130 -7.55 8.89 -11.36
C SER A 130 -8.11 8.59 -9.98
N LEU A 131 -8.06 7.33 -9.56
CA LEU A 131 -8.54 6.93 -8.24
C LEU A 131 -7.64 7.47 -7.10
N PRO A 132 -6.31 7.27 -7.11
CA PRO A 132 -5.41 7.93 -6.16
C PRO A 132 -5.46 9.47 -6.16
N ALA A 133 -5.74 10.08 -7.31
CA ALA A 133 -5.89 11.53 -7.44
C ALA A 133 -7.26 12.06 -7.01
N GLY A 134 -8.29 11.20 -6.97
CA GLY A 134 -9.68 11.62 -6.77
C GLY A 134 -10.25 12.42 -7.94
N ASP A 135 -9.64 12.34 -9.12
CA ASP A 135 -9.96 13.14 -10.30
C ASP A 135 -9.89 12.25 -11.56
N PHE A 136 -11.03 12.15 -12.27
CA PHE A 136 -11.17 11.33 -13.47
C PHE A 136 -11.06 12.14 -14.76
N ASP A 137 -11.07 13.46 -14.66
CA ASP A 137 -11.14 14.35 -15.80
C ASP A 137 -9.73 14.81 -16.22
N ASP A 138 -8.86 15.07 -15.24
CA ASP A 138 -7.53 15.62 -15.48
C ASP A 138 -6.38 14.64 -15.14
N PRO A 139 -5.28 14.64 -15.92
CA PRO A 139 -4.10 13.83 -15.60
C PRO A 139 -3.25 14.50 -14.51
N HIS A 140 -2.93 13.74 -13.47
CA HIS A 140 -2.11 14.21 -12.35
C HIS A 140 -0.65 13.79 -12.54
N VAL A 141 0.18 14.74 -12.97
CA VAL A 141 1.63 14.55 -13.15
C VAL A 141 2.38 15.65 -12.42
N TRP A 142 3.36 15.25 -11.63
CA TRP A 142 4.30 16.14 -10.96
C TRP A 142 5.72 15.87 -11.44
N ARG A 143 6.56 16.91 -11.48
CA ARG A 143 8.00 16.77 -11.75
C ARG A 143 8.81 17.60 -10.75
N GLY A 144 9.87 17.02 -10.22
CA GLY A 144 10.76 17.68 -9.27
C GLY A 144 11.78 16.72 -8.66
N PRO A 145 12.57 17.18 -7.68
CA PRO A 145 13.62 16.37 -7.08
C PRO A 145 13.03 15.23 -6.25
N LEU A 146 13.67 14.06 -6.26
CA LEU A 146 13.26 12.87 -5.50
C LEU A 146 12.96 13.18 -4.02
N SER A 147 13.71 14.09 -3.41
CA SER A 147 13.52 14.53 -2.02
C SER A 147 12.17 15.22 -1.74
N ALA A 148 11.50 15.76 -2.76
CA ALA A 148 10.21 16.43 -2.64
C ALA A 148 9.01 15.48 -2.80
N VAL A 149 9.23 14.21 -3.19
CA VAL A 149 8.15 13.22 -3.31
C VAL A 149 7.34 13.05 -2.01
N PRO A 150 7.96 13.00 -0.81
CA PRO A 150 7.23 13.01 0.46
C PRO A 150 6.22 14.15 0.62
N GLU A 151 6.50 15.33 0.07
CA GLU A 151 5.65 16.53 0.22
C GLU A 151 4.39 16.46 -0.65
N LEU A 152 4.26 15.43 -1.49
CA LEU A 152 3.06 15.19 -2.28
C LEU A 152 1.95 14.49 -1.49
N ILE A 153 2.28 13.91 -0.33
CA ILE A 153 1.36 13.12 0.49
C ILE A 153 0.56 14.04 1.42
N GLU A 154 -0.75 13.83 1.50
CA GLU A 154 -1.68 14.63 2.31
C GLU A 154 -1.30 14.67 3.79
N ASP A 155 -0.95 13.51 4.39
CA ASP A 155 -0.41 13.43 5.75
C ASP A 155 0.88 14.23 5.98
N ARG A 156 1.52 14.69 4.90
CA ARG A 156 2.73 15.52 4.89
C ARG A 156 2.48 16.93 4.31
N GLY A 157 1.22 17.32 4.15
CA GLY A 157 0.79 18.64 3.67
C GLY A 157 0.66 18.76 2.16
N GLY A 158 0.78 17.65 1.44
CA GLY A 158 0.58 17.56 -0.01
C GLY A 158 -0.89 17.40 -0.42
N PRO A 159 -1.16 17.28 -1.73
CA PRO A 159 -2.53 17.18 -2.25
C PRO A 159 -3.05 15.74 -2.42
N TYR A 160 -2.22 14.70 -2.23
CA TYR A 160 -2.61 13.32 -2.54
C TYR A 160 -2.71 12.42 -1.31
N PRO A 161 -3.82 11.69 -1.10
CA PRO A 161 -3.95 10.73 -0.01
C PRO A 161 -3.19 9.41 -0.25
N PHE A 162 -2.43 9.28 -1.33
CA PHE A 162 -1.69 8.08 -1.75
C PHE A 162 -0.22 8.42 -2.02
N SER A 163 0.66 7.44 -1.98
CA SER A 163 1.96 7.53 -2.67
C SER A 163 1.76 7.55 -4.20
N PRO A 164 2.72 8.07 -4.99
CA PRO A 164 2.61 8.07 -6.45
C PRO A 164 2.28 6.68 -7.02
N THR A 165 1.29 6.60 -7.91
CA THR A 165 0.98 5.39 -8.68
C THR A 165 2.19 4.93 -9.47
N ASN A 166 2.87 5.88 -10.11
CA ASN A 166 4.17 5.67 -10.72
C ASN A 166 5.16 6.74 -10.30
N LEU A 167 6.43 6.35 -10.18
CA LEU A 167 7.54 7.26 -9.94
C LEU A 167 8.74 6.80 -10.77
N TRP A 168 9.39 7.72 -11.48
CA TRP A 168 10.60 7.42 -12.24
C TRP A 168 11.49 8.66 -12.40
N PRO A 169 12.82 8.49 -12.50
CA PRO A 169 13.74 9.56 -12.81
C PRO A 169 13.69 9.88 -14.31
N THR A 170 14.03 11.11 -14.69
CA THR A 170 14.02 11.55 -16.09
C THR A 170 14.99 10.79 -17.00
N ASP A 171 16.05 10.21 -16.43
CA ASP A 171 17.00 9.33 -17.12
C ASP A 171 16.47 7.90 -17.32
N ARG A 172 15.30 7.57 -16.73
CA ARG A 172 14.64 6.26 -16.77
C ARG A 172 15.47 5.11 -16.22
N SER A 173 16.41 5.41 -15.31
CA SER A 173 17.26 4.40 -14.68
C SER A 173 16.49 3.42 -13.79
N TRP A 174 15.33 3.79 -13.26
CA TRP A 174 14.44 2.91 -12.51
C TRP A 174 12.97 3.31 -12.66
N PHE A 175 12.06 2.47 -12.21
CA PHE A 175 10.62 2.71 -12.28
C PHE A 175 9.91 2.04 -11.11
N ILE A 176 8.99 2.78 -10.49
CA ILE A 176 8.10 2.28 -9.43
C ILE A 176 6.68 2.24 -9.95
N TRP A 177 5.96 1.19 -9.57
CA TRP A 177 4.54 1.04 -9.87
C TRP A 177 3.79 0.41 -8.71
N THR A 178 2.72 1.09 -8.32
CA THR A 178 1.60 0.54 -7.57
C THR A 178 0.31 0.86 -8.33
N ASP A 179 -0.79 0.25 -7.94
CA ASP A 179 -2.11 0.53 -8.50
C ASP A 179 -3.16 0.35 -7.40
N TYR A 180 -4.34 0.93 -7.58
CA TYR A 180 -5.38 1.06 -6.56
C TYR A 180 -5.73 -0.29 -5.89
N ASP A 181 -5.83 -1.37 -6.68
CA ASP A 181 -6.16 -2.71 -6.17
C ASP A 181 -4.93 -3.51 -5.68
N LEU A 182 -3.73 -2.93 -5.72
CA LEU A 182 -2.49 -3.61 -5.32
C LEU A 182 -2.16 -3.32 -3.86
N LEU A 183 -1.65 -4.37 -3.20
CA LEU A 183 -1.08 -4.31 -1.87
C LEU A 183 0.45 -4.18 -1.89
N GLY A 184 1.07 -4.49 -3.03
CA GLY A 184 2.51 -4.42 -3.21
C GLY A 184 2.92 -3.41 -4.28
N THR A 185 4.13 -2.89 -4.14
CA THR A 185 4.75 -1.99 -5.10
C THR A 185 5.84 -2.72 -5.88
N LYS A 186 5.80 -2.64 -7.21
CA LYS A 186 6.86 -3.13 -8.08
C LYS A 186 7.97 -2.09 -8.18
N VAL A 187 9.21 -2.55 -8.03
CA VAL A 187 10.41 -1.76 -8.30
C VAL A 187 11.16 -2.40 -9.46
N SER A 188 11.47 -1.61 -10.49
CA SER A 188 12.21 -2.04 -11.67
C SER A 188 13.45 -1.17 -11.85
N GLY A 189 14.58 -1.77 -12.23
CA GLY A 189 15.83 -1.04 -12.46
C GLY A 189 17.02 -2.00 -12.58
N PRO A 190 18.26 -1.47 -12.52
CA PRO A 190 19.48 -2.26 -12.51
C PRO A 190 19.45 -3.31 -11.41
N ARG A 191 20.09 -4.45 -11.67
CA ARG A 191 20.16 -5.56 -10.71
C ARG A 191 20.60 -5.09 -9.33
N GLN A 192 21.61 -4.23 -9.27
CA GLN A 192 22.17 -3.79 -8.00
C GLN A 192 21.19 -2.93 -7.18
N LEU A 193 20.34 -2.13 -7.84
CA LEU A 193 19.24 -1.44 -7.16
C LEU A 193 18.23 -2.45 -6.60
N VAL A 194 17.84 -3.44 -7.41
CA VAL A 194 16.88 -4.48 -6.97
C VAL A 194 17.44 -5.26 -5.77
N GLU A 195 18.70 -5.65 -5.79
CA GLU A 195 19.34 -6.32 -4.64
C GLU A 195 19.37 -5.41 -3.41
N ALA A 196 19.63 -4.11 -3.57
CA ALA A 196 19.62 -3.16 -2.46
C ALA A 196 18.23 -3.04 -1.81
N VAL A 197 17.16 -3.04 -2.61
CA VAL A 197 15.78 -3.09 -2.12
C VAL A 197 15.51 -4.41 -1.38
N LYS A 198 15.94 -5.55 -1.95
CA LYS A 198 15.74 -6.88 -1.35
C LYS A 198 16.40 -7.05 0.02
N ILE A 199 17.57 -6.44 0.24
CA ILE A 199 18.29 -6.56 1.51
C ILE A 199 17.92 -5.45 2.51
N HIS A 200 17.08 -4.48 2.14
CA HIS A 200 16.73 -3.38 3.02
C HIS A 200 15.85 -3.87 4.18
N PRO A 201 16.23 -3.69 5.45
CA PRO A 201 15.57 -4.33 6.59
C PRO A 201 14.13 -3.87 6.85
N ALA A 202 13.75 -2.68 6.34
CA ALA A 202 12.38 -2.16 6.44
C ALA A 202 11.46 -2.58 5.28
N LEU A 203 12.03 -3.15 4.19
CA LEU A 203 11.29 -3.53 3.00
C LEU A 203 11.20 -5.05 2.92
N GLU A 204 9.99 -5.57 2.93
CA GLU A 204 9.77 -6.96 2.57
C GLU A 204 9.59 -7.07 1.06
N THR A 205 10.21 -8.08 0.47
CA THR A 205 10.18 -8.29 -0.98
C THR A 205 9.71 -9.68 -1.31
N VAL A 206 8.99 -9.79 -2.42
CA VAL A 206 8.54 -11.05 -3.00
C VAL A 206 8.91 -11.07 -4.47
N ASP A 207 9.41 -12.21 -4.93
CA ASP A 207 9.58 -12.42 -6.36
C ASP A 207 8.22 -12.79 -6.96
N TRP A 208 7.74 -11.96 -7.88
CA TRP A 208 6.55 -12.22 -8.66
C TRP A 208 6.90 -12.25 -10.15
N SER A 209 6.56 -13.35 -10.81
CA SER A 209 6.58 -13.45 -12.26
C SER A 209 5.16 -13.63 -12.75
N ALA A 210 4.73 -12.78 -13.69
CA ALA A 210 3.52 -13.05 -14.45
C ALA A 210 3.65 -14.45 -15.06
N GLN A 211 2.69 -15.33 -14.75
CA GLN A 211 2.61 -16.61 -15.43
C GLN A 211 2.41 -16.32 -16.93
N PRO A 212 3.24 -16.85 -17.83
CA PRO A 212 2.96 -16.72 -19.25
C PRO A 212 1.61 -17.39 -19.54
N HIS A 213 0.69 -16.61 -20.12
CA HIS A 213 -0.57 -17.13 -20.64
C HIS A 213 -0.35 -18.09 -21.81
#